data_AF-A0A2S9Z4U2-F1
#
_entry.id   AF-A0A2S9Z4U2-F1
#
_cell.length_a   1.000
_cell.length_b   1.000
_cell.length_c   1.000
_cell.angle_alpha   90.00
_cell.angle_beta   90.00
_cell.angle_gamma   90.00
#
_symmetry.space_group_name_H-M   'P 1'
#
loop_
_entity.id
_entity.type
_entity.pdbx_description
1 polymer ?
#
loop_
_entity_poly.entity_id
_entity_poly.type
_entity_poly.pdbx_seq_one_letter_code
_entity_poly.pdbx_strand_id
1 'polypeptide(L)' 'MTPHELRSSVTSILGVDDIDPTIPLTDQGLDSVRLITLVETWREQGTEVDFFTIASLPTLNDWEALICGGQS' A
#
# COMPACT_ATOMS: atom_id res chain seq x y z
N MET A 1 5.98 -2.85 -9.13
CA MET A 1 4.74 -2.05 -9.07
C MET A 1 5.09 -0.57 -9.22
N THR A 2 4.27 0.24 -9.90
CA THR A 2 4.47 1.70 -10.01
C THR A 2 3.69 2.44 -8.91
N PRO A 3 4.01 3.72 -8.59
CA PRO A 3 3.27 4.49 -7.58
C PRO A 3 1.77 4.60 -7.88
N HIS A 4 1.43 4.75 -9.17
CA HIS A 4 0.04 4.80 -9.61
C HIS A 4 -0.72 3.48 -9.36
N GLU A 5 -0.10 2.34 -9.67
CA GLU A 5 -0.70 1.01 -9.40
C GLU A 5 -0.85 0.74 -7.90
N LEU A 6 0.14 1.16 -7.10
CA LEU A 6 0.07 1.07 -5.65
C LEU A 6 -1.11 1.88 -5.11
N ARG A 7 -1.19 3.18 -5.46
CA ARG A 7 -2.28 4.05 -5.02
C ARG A 7 -3.63 3.51 -5.44
N SER A 8 -3.76 3.08 -6.70
CA SER A 8 -4.97 2.46 -7.25
C SER A 8 -5.40 1.22 -6.46
N SER A 9 -4.45 0.37 -6.08
CA SER A 9 -4.74 -0.81 -5.25
C SER A 9 -5.33 -0.42 -3.89
N VAL A 10 -4.76 0.62 -3.26
CA VAL A 10 -5.21 1.08 -1.94
C VAL A 10 -6.56 1.80 -2.02
N THR A 11 -6.76 2.70 -2.97
CA THR A 11 -8.06 3.39 -3.14
C THR A 11 -9.17 2.40 -3.49
N SER A 12 -8.87 1.41 -4.36
CA SER A 12 -9.79 0.34 -4.71
C SER A 12 -10.20 -0.50 -3.51
N ILE A 13 -9.26 -0.89 -2.62
CA ILE A 13 -9.61 -1.70 -1.46
C ILE A 13 -10.31 -0.89 -0.37
N LEU A 14 -10.04 0.42 -0.29
CA LEU A 14 -10.71 1.33 0.64
C LEU A 14 -12.11 1.72 0.17
N GLY A 15 -12.36 1.68 -1.14
CA GLY A 15 -13.63 2.09 -1.76
C GLY A 15 -13.77 3.61 -1.81
N VAL A 16 -12.67 4.32 -2.00
CA VAL A 16 -12.59 5.78 -2.06
C VAL A 16 -11.96 6.22 -3.37
N ASP A 17 -12.26 7.42 -3.85
CA ASP A 17 -11.67 7.95 -5.07
C ASP A 17 -10.23 8.46 -4.85
N ASP A 18 -9.92 8.95 -3.65
CA ASP A 18 -8.61 9.51 -3.31
C ASP A 18 -8.27 9.28 -1.83
N ILE A 19 -6.97 9.35 -1.52
CA ILE A 19 -6.39 9.26 -0.19
C ILE A 19 -5.24 10.25 -0.05
N ASP A 20 -5.05 10.77 1.17
CA ASP A 20 -3.91 11.61 1.52
C ASP A 20 -2.67 10.73 1.75
N PRO A 21 -1.59 10.92 0.99
CA PRO A 21 -0.43 10.05 1.09
C PRO A 21 0.45 10.32 2.33
N THR A 22 0.16 11.38 3.09
CA THR A 22 0.91 11.82 4.28
C THR A 22 0.22 11.44 5.60
N ILE A 23 -1.04 10.99 5.54
CA ILE A 23 -1.83 10.59 6.70
C ILE A 23 -1.74 9.06 6.88
N PRO A 24 -1.72 8.55 8.13
CA PRO A 24 -1.80 7.11 8.37
C PRO A 24 -2.98 6.49 7.63
N LEU A 25 -2.73 5.42 6.88
CA LEU A 25 -3.78 4.73 6.12
C LEU A 25 -4.86 4.13 7.04
N THR A 26 -4.50 3.82 8.29
CA THR A 26 -5.45 3.38 9.33
C THR A 26 -6.48 4.44 9.66
N ASP A 27 -6.07 5.71 9.68
CA ASP A 27 -6.97 6.85 9.92
C ASP A 27 -7.88 7.11 8.72
N GLN A 28 -7.52 6.57 7.56
CA GLN A 28 -8.28 6.63 6.30
C GLN A 28 -9.09 5.35 6.03
N GLY A 29 -9.14 4.41 6.99
CA GLY A 29 -9.99 3.21 6.93
C GLY A 29 -9.28 1.92 6.53
N LEU A 30 -7.94 1.91 6.44
CA LEU A 30 -7.19 0.68 6.27
C LEU A 30 -7.20 -0.13 7.58
N ASP A 31 -7.55 -1.40 7.47
CA ASP A 31 -7.52 -2.37 8.56
C ASP A 31 -6.62 -3.56 8.21
N SER A 32 -6.35 -4.42 9.20
CA SER A 32 -5.45 -5.57 9.02
C SER A 32 -5.93 -6.55 7.96
N VAL A 33 -7.24 -6.72 7.77
CA VAL A 33 -7.78 -7.65 6.77
C VAL A 33 -7.49 -7.10 5.37
N ARG A 34 -7.79 -5.82 5.13
CA ARG A 34 -7.48 -5.16 3.87
C ARG A 34 -5.97 -5.15 3.59
N LEU A 35 -5.16 -4.90 4.61
CA LEU A 35 -3.71 -4.92 4.46
C LEU A 35 -3.19 -6.31 4.05
N ILE A 36 -3.69 -7.39 4.66
CA ILE A 36 -3.34 -8.76 4.25
C ILE A 36 -3.70 -8.99 2.79
N THR A 37 -4.91 -8.62 2.38
CA THR A 37 -5.36 -8.77 0.99
C THR A 37 -4.49 -7.98 0.01
N LEU A 38 -4.08 -6.75 0.34
CA LEU A 38 -3.17 -5.95 -0.48
C LEU A 38 -1.82 -6.65 -0.65
N VAL A 39 -1.21 -7.08 0.46
CA VAL A 39 0.09 -7.75 0.46
C VAL A 39 0.06 -9.04 -0.36
N GLU A 40 -0.99 -9.85 -0.21
CA GLU A 40 -1.18 -11.07 -1.03
C GLU A 40 -1.31 -10.72 -2.51
N THR A 41 -2.17 -9.76 -2.85
CA THR A 41 -2.40 -9.32 -4.24
C THR A 41 -1.12 -8.82 -4.90
N TRP A 42 -0.31 -8.02 -4.19
CA TRP A 42 0.95 -7.53 -4.72
C TRP A 42 1.99 -8.63 -4.93
N ARG A 43 2.03 -9.63 -4.03
CA ARG A 43 2.91 -10.79 -4.16
C ARG A 43 2.52 -11.68 -5.34
N GLU A 44 1.23 -11.87 -5.60
CA GLU A 44 0.74 -12.58 -6.79
C GLU A 44 1.14 -11.86 -8.10
N GLN A 45 1.26 -10.53 -8.05
CA GLN A 45 1.76 -9.71 -9.18
C GLN A 45 3.31 -9.67 -9.27
N GLY A 46 4.01 -10.42 -8.43
CA GLY A 46 5.48 -10.49 -8.42
C GLY A 46 6.17 -9.36 -7.65
N THR A 47 5.44 -8.61 -6.81
CA THR A 47 6.05 -7.63 -5.91
C THR A 47 6.58 -8.33 -4.66
N GLU A 48 7.87 -8.16 -4.37
CA GLU A 48 8.49 -8.69 -3.16
C GLU A 48 8.22 -7.74 -1.98
N VAL A 49 7.19 -8.06 -1.19
CA VAL A 49 6.73 -7.23 -0.07
C VAL A 49 6.32 -8.10 1.11
N ASP A 50 6.65 -7.65 2.32
CA ASP A 50 6.36 -8.32 3.58
C ASP A 50 5.32 -7.56 4.41
N PHE A 51 4.41 -8.30 5.03
CA PHE A 51 3.32 -7.72 5.83
C PHE A 51 3.83 -6.90 7.01
N PHE A 52 4.82 -7.39 7.76
CA PHE A 52 5.33 -6.66 8.92
C PHE A 52 6.02 -5.36 8.50
N THR A 53 6.74 -5.41 7.39
CA THR A 53 7.38 -4.23 6.80
C THR A 53 6.32 -3.18 6.44
N ILE A 54 5.29 -3.56 5.68
CA ILE A 54 4.23 -2.62 5.30
C ILE A 54 3.42 -2.13 6.51
N ALA A 55 3.09 -3.02 7.45
CA ALA A 55 2.36 -2.65 8.67
C ALA A 55 3.14 -1.67 9.57
N SER A 56 4.48 -1.67 9.49
CA SER A 56 5.33 -0.71 10.22
C SER A 56 5.39 0.68 9.59
N LEU A 57 4.93 0.82 8.35
CA LEU A 57 4.94 2.05 7.58
C LEU A 57 3.50 2.61 7.54
N PRO A 58 3.21 3.72 8.22
CA PRO A 58 1.84 4.16 8.40
C PRO A 58 1.25 4.83 7.15
N THR A 59 2.08 5.46 6.29
CA THR A 59 1.62 6.32 5.20
C THR A 59 1.83 5.72 3.82
N LEU A 60 1.06 6.18 2.83
CA LEU A 60 1.25 5.77 1.44
C LEU A 60 2.62 6.20 0.89
N ASN A 61 3.11 7.40 1.27
CA ASN A 61 4.43 7.87 0.86
C ASN A 61 5.54 6.90 1.27
N ASP A 62 5.45 6.33 2.49
CA ASP A 62 6.40 5.33 2.96
C ASP A 62 6.34 4.06 2.10
N TRP A 63 5.13 3.63 1.72
CA TRP A 63 4.93 2.45 0.87
C TRP A 63 5.45 2.69 -0.55
N GLU A 64 5.21 3.88 -1.12
CA GLU A 64 5.76 4.29 -2.42
C GLU A 64 7.29 4.30 -2.40
N ALA A 65 7.89 4.86 -1.36
CA ALA A 65 9.35 4.88 -1.21
C ALA A 65 9.93 3.47 -1.10
N LEU A 66 9.29 2.58 -0.33
CA LEU A 66 9.73 1.20 -0.16
C LEU A 66 9.58 0.38 -1.45
N ILE A 67 8.39 0.42 -2.07
CA ILE A 67 8.02 -0.51 -3.14
C ILE A 67 8.41 0.03 -4.53
N CYS A 68 8.33 1.35 -4.73
CA CYS A 68 8.61 1.99 -6.02
C CYS A 68 10.00 2.63 -6.05
N GLY A 69 10.60 2.95 -4.89
CA GLY A 69 11.94 3.54 -4.79
C GLY A 69 13.11 2.57 -5.05
N GLY A 70 12.83 1.26 -5.18
CA GLY A 70 13.83 0.21 -5.45
C GLY A 70 14.27 0.06 -6.91
N GLN A 71 13.82 0.93 -7.83
CA GLN A 71 14.30 0.93 -9.22
C GLN A 71 15.52 1.87 -9.36
N SER A 72 16.71 1.36 -9.01
CA SER A 72 18.00 1.94 -9.42
C SER A 72 18.82 0.88 -10.13
#